data_AF-A0A7R7A606-F1
#
_entry.id   AF-A0A7R7A606-F1
#
_cell.length_a   1.000
_cell.length_b   1.000
_cell.length_c   1.000
_cell.angle_alpha   90.00
_cell.angle_beta   90.00
_cell.angle_gamma   90.00
#
_symmetry.space_group_name_H-M   'P 1'
#
loop_
_entity.id
_entity.type
_entity.pdbx_description
1 polymer ?
#
loop_
_entity_poly.entity_id
_entity_poly.type
_entity_poly.pdbx_seq_one_letter_code
_entity_poly.pdbx_strand_id
1 'polypeptide(L)'
;MIVLNLKEDKELLNETAKEWAEKIKRTKKTQVRNFYDKVLELEEKIKKEDFDDVLPFIKMLNSKVAYAVNRRVASREFQEMIESCIKQIDTKEKFNTFKLFFEAVIGFYKGE
;
A
#
# COMPACT_ATOMS: atom_id res chain seq x y z
N MET A 1 -3.55 -12.40 6.86
CA MET A 1 -4.45 -11.72 5.90
C MET A 1 -4.51 -10.27 6.31
N ILE A 2 -4.36 -9.30 5.40
CA ILE A 2 -4.38 -7.87 5.79
C ILE A 2 -5.83 -7.44 6.01
N VAL A 3 -6.12 -6.82 7.16
CA VAL A 3 -7.45 -6.26 7.45
C VAL A 3 -7.35 -4.74 7.62
N LEU A 4 -8.05 -4.01 6.73
CA LEU A 4 -8.26 -2.56 6.65
C LEU A 4 -8.85 -1.86 7.89
N ASN A 5 -8.66 -2.35 9.11
CA ASN A 5 -9.37 -1.86 10.29
C ASN A 5 -8.52 -1.95 11.57
N LEU A 6 -8.08 -0.80 12.08
CA LEU A 6 -7.22 -0.71 13.27
C LEU A 6 -7.90 -1.16 14.58
N LYS A 7 -9.24 -1.19 14.62
CA LYS A 7 -9.99 -1.67 15.79
C LYS A 7 -10.05 -3.20 15.82
N GLU A 8 -10.13 -3.81 14.65
CA GLU A 8 -10.17 -5.27 14.48
C GLU A 8 -8.77 -5.88 14.48
N ASP A 9 -7.82 -5.29 13.77
CA ASP A 9 -6.42 -5.71 13.73
C ASP A 9 -5.52 -4.67 14.45
N LYS A 10 -5.25 -4.94 15.73
CA LYS A 10 -4.41 -4.08 16.58
C LYS A 10 -2.92 -4.20 16.26
N GLU A 11 -2.50 -5.26 15.58
CA GLU A 11 -1.11 -5.50 15.19
C GLU A 11 -0.82 -5.08 13.75
N LEU A 12 -1.82 -4.50 13.05
CA LEU A 12 -1.71 -4.08 11.66
C LEU A 12 -0.45 -3.22 11.43
N LEU A 13 -0.22 -2.24 12.29
CA LEU A 13 0.89 -1.29 12.18
C LEU A 13 2.20 -1.78 12.84
N ASN A 14 2.19 -2.97 13.43
CA ASN A 14 3.35 -3.55 14.12
C ASN A 14 3.72 -4.90 13.50
N GLU A 15 3.34 -6.04 14.11
CA GLU A 15 3.78 -7.36 13.65
C GLU A 15 3.31 -7.66 12.22
N THR A 16 2.08 -7.28 11.84
CA THR A 16 1.59 -7.46 10.46
C THR A 16 2.45 -6.66 9.47
N ALA A 17 2.73 -5.39 9.77
CA ALA A 17 3.58 -4.54 8.93
C ALA A 17 5.01 -5.10 8.81
N LYS A 18 5.58 -5.58 9.92
CA LYS A 18 6.91 -6.18 9.98
C LYS A 18 7.00 -7.48 9.18
N GLU A 19 5.99 -8.35 9.27
CA GLU A 19 5.92 -9.54 8.43
C GLU A 19 5.89 -9.20 6.94
N TRP A 20 5.10 -8.20 6.55
CA TRP A 20 5.00 -7.79 5.15
C TRP A 20 6.28 -7.12 4.67
N ALA A 21 6.95 -6.31 5.50
CA ALA A 21 8.26 -5.75 5.19
C ALA A 21 9.28 -6.84 4.82
N GLU A 22 9.29 -7.97 5.56
CA GLU A 22 10.15 -9.12 5.25
C GLU A 22 9.71 -9.87 3.99
N LYS A 23 8.40 -10.02 3.76
CA LYS A 23 7.87 -10.71 2.56
C LYS A 23 8.21 -9.94 1.28
N ILE A 24 8.13 -8.62 1.30
CA ILE A 24 8.34 -7.78 0.11
C ILE A 24 9.81 -7.42 -0.14
N LYS A 25 10.77 -7.92 0.66
CA LYS A 25 12.21 -7.55 0.60
C LYS A 25 12.90 -7.75 -0.75
N ARG A 26 12.30 -8.53 -1.65
CA ARG A 26 12.77 -8.71 -3.04
C ARG A 26 12.38 -7.56 -3.96
N THR A 27 11.55 -6.63 -3.51
CA THR A 27 11.17 -5.42 -4.24
C THR A 27 12.26 -4.37 -4.07
N LYS A 28 12.62 -3.65 -5.13
CA LYS A 28 13.63 -2.59 -5.01
C LYS A 28 13.12 -1.51 -4.06
N LYS A 29 13.96 -1.05 -3.13
CA LYS A 29 13.62 0.02 -2.18
C LYS A 29 13.06 1.28 -2.84
N THR A 30 13.62 1.65 -3.99
CA THR A 30 13.12 2.78 -4.79
C THR A 30 11.70 2.55 -5.32
N GLN A 31 11.34 1.32 -5.67
CA GLN A 31 9.97 1.00 -6.08
C GLN A 31 8.99 1.09 -4.91
N VAL A 32 9.35 0.52 -3.74
CA VAL A 32 8.50 0.63 -2.53
C VAL A 32 8.22 2.10 -2.22
N ARG A 33 9.26 2.95 -2.23
CA ARG A 33 9.13 4.39 -1.99
C ARG A 33 8.29 5.10 -3.04
N ASN A 34 8.55 4.88 -4.33
CA ASN A 34 7.78 5.51 -5.41
C ASN A 34 6.28 5.19 -5.32
N PHE A 35 5.92 3.96 -4.89
CA PHE A 35 4.52 3.61 -4.66
C PHE A 35 3.93 4.35 -3.46
N TYR A 36 4.69 4.49 -2.37
CA TYR A 36 4.24 5.24 -1.21
C TYR A 36 4.10 6.74 -1.50
N ASP A 37 5.03 7.34 -2.24
CA ASP A 37 4.92 8.72 -2.72
C ASP A 37 3.62 8.89 -3.54
N LYS A 38 3.26 7.89 -4.35
CA LYS A 38 1.99 7.91 -5.09
C LYS A 38 0.77 7.85 -4.17
N VAL A 39 0.84 7.12 -3.06
CA VAL A 39 -0.21 7.11 -2.03
C VAL A 39 -0.34 8.48 -1.38
N LEU A 40 0.77 9.16 -1.07
CA LEU A 40 0.76 10.53 -0.54
C LEU A 40 0.17 11.53 -1.54
N GLU A 41 0.49 11.42 -2.83
CA GLU A 41 -0.14 12.25 -3.87
C GLU A 41 -1.67 12.05 -3.92
N LEU A 42 -2.13 10.80 -3.76
CA LEU A 42 -3.57 10.49 -3.72
C LEU A 42 -4.23 11.01 -2.44
N GLU A 43 -3.53 10.99 -1.31
CA GLU A 43 -4.01 11.63 -0.07
C GLU A 43 -4.24 13.13 -0.28
N GLU A 44 -3.30 13.83 -0.91
CA GLU A 44 -3.43 15.26 -1.23
C GLU A 44 -4.59 15.55 -2.18
N LYS A 45 -4.90 14.63 -3.10
CA LYS A 45 -6.09 14.70 -3.95
C LYS A 45 -7.38 14.51 -3.15
N ILE A 46 -7.46 13.53 -2.27
CA ILE A 46 -8.64 13.26 -1.41
C ILE A 46 -8.98 14.45 -0.49
N LYS A 47 -7.99 15.28 -0.15
CA LYS A 47 -8.19 16.52 0.61
C LYS A 47 -8.86 17.64 -0.21
N LYS A 48 -8.74 17.61 -1.53
CA LYS A 48 -9.17 18.68 -2.45
C LYS A 48 -10.38 18.28 -3.32
N GLU A 49 -10.52 17.00 -3.61
CA GLU A 49 -11.49 16.41 -4.52
C GLU A 49 -12.44 15.47 -3.74
N ASP A 50 -13.58 15.10 -4.35
CA ASP A 50 -14.45 14.06 -3.78
C ASP A 50 -13.71 12.71 -3.77
N PHE A 51 -13.96 11.88 -2.76
CA PHE A 51 -13.33 10.55 -2.71
C PHE A 51 -13.71 9.69 -3.90
N ASP A 52 -14.97 9.77 -4.35
CA ASP A 52 -15.48 8.93 -5.43
C ASP A 52 -14.79 9.25 -6.77
N ASP A 53 -14.40 10.51 -6.96
CA ASP A 53 -13.60 10.95 -8.12
C ASP A 53 -12.16 10.44 -8.05
N VAL A 54 -11.60 10.31 -6.84
CA VAL A 54 -10.23 9.83 -6.62
C VAL A 54 -10.13 8.30 -6.60
N LEU A 55 -11.21 7.60 -6.23
CA LEU A 55 -11.25 6.14 -6.07
C LEU A 55 -10.77 5.35 -7.30
N PRO A 56 -11.10 5.72 -8.55
CA PRO A 56 -10.53 5.07 -9.74
C PRO A 56 -9.00 5.14 -9.79
N PHE A 57 -8.40 6.26 -9.37
CA PHE A 57 -6.95 6.44 -9.36
C PHE A 57 -6.27 5.63 -8.25
N ILE A 58 -6.96 5.43 -7.12
CA ILE A 58 -6.54 4.49 -6.07
C ILE A 58 -6.54 3.06 -6.64
N LYS A 59 -7.63 2.66 -7.32
CA LYS A 59 -7.74 1.34 -7.96
C LYS A 59 -6.69 1.10 -9.04
N MET A 60 -6.26 2.15 -9.73
CA MET A 60 -5.19 2.10 -10.74
C MET A 60 -3.82 1.71 -10.15
N LEU A 61 -3.62 1.74 -8.83
CA LEU A 61 -2.39 1.22 -8.22
C LEU A 61 -2.19 -0.28 -8.50
N ASN A 62 -3.28 -1.05 -8.69
CA ASN A 62 -3.21 -2.48 -9.05
C ASN A 62 -2.52 -2.69 -10.42
N SER A 63 -2.89 -1.91 -11.43
CA SER A 63 -2.27 -2.04 -12.76
C SER A 63 -0.80 -1.60 -12.75
N LYS A 64 -0.47 -0.59 -11.93
CA LYS A 64 0.90 -0.11 -11.75
C LYS A 64 1.78 -1.17 -11.10
N VAL A 65 1.32 -1.84 -10.04
CA VAL A 65 2.13 -2.86 -9.36
C VAL A 65 2.31 -4.10 -10.22
N ALA A 66 1.27 -4.53 -10.96
CA ALA A 66 1.38 -5.61 -11.93
C ALA A 66 2.44 -5.30 -13.01
N TYR A 67 2.48 -4.06 -13.51
CA TYR A 67 3.51 -3.63 -14.46
C TYR A 67 4.91 -3.65 -13.84
N ALA A 68 5.08 -3.19 -12.60
CA ALA A 68 6.36 -3.23 -11.89
C ALA A 68 6.88 -4.66 -11.67
N VAL A 69 5.99 -5.61 -11.38
CA VAL A 69 6.31 -7.04 -11.30
C VAL A 69 6.74 -7.59 -12.67
N ASN A 70 6.02 -7.27 -13.74
CA ASN A 70 6.39 -7.68 -15.10
C ASN A 70 7.76 -7.12 -15.52
N ARG A 71 8.10 -5.91 -15.07
CA ARG A 71 9.42 -5.28 -15.26
C ARG A 71 10.50 -5.83 -14.32
N ARG A 72 10.17 -6.79 -13.45
CA ARG A 72 11.08 -7.42 -12.47
C ARG A 72 11.75 -6.41 -11.53
N VAL A 73 11.04 -5.33 -11.21
CA VAL A 73 11.50 -4.32 -10.22
C VAL A 73 10.70 -4.39 -8.92
N ALA A 74 9.60 -5.14 -8.91
CA ALA A 74 8.83 -5.50 -7.72
C ALA A 74 8.61 -7.01 -7.62
N SER A 75 8.40 -7.49 -6.40
CA SER A 75 8.11 -8.90 -6.11
C SER A 75 6.60 -9.17 -6.19
N ARG A 76 6.23 -10.45 -6.32
CA ARG A 76 4.81 -10.86 -6.35
C ARG A 76 4.14 -10.59 -5.01
N GLU A 77 4.86 -10.77 -3.91
CA GLU A 77 4.39 -10.48 -2.56
C GLU A 77 4.04 -8.98 -2.42
N PHE A 78 4.81 -8.09 -3.05
CA PHE A 78 4.47 -6.67 -3.06
C PHE A 78 3.18 -6.38 -3.85
N GLN A 79 3.00 -7.04 -4.99
CA GLN A 79 1.73 -6.98 -5.73
C GLN A 79 0.55 -7.50 -4.90
N GLU A 80 0.70 -8.65 -4.25
CA GLU A 80 -0.33 -9.24 -3.37
C GLU A 80 -0.69 -8.30 -2.22
N MET A 81 0.31 -7.67 -1.59
CA MET A 81 0.09 -6.69 -0.52
C MET A 81 -0.76 -5.52 -1.02
N ILE A 82 -0.37 -4.91 -2.15
CA ILE A 82 -1.09 -3.78 -2.73
C ILE A 82 -2.51 -4.20 -3.11
N GLU A 83 -2.68 -5.28 -3.86
CA GLU A 83 -4.00 -5.74 -4.31
C GLU A 83 -4.93 -6.06 -3.14
N SER A 84 -4.40 -6.70 -2.08
CA SER A 84 -5.16 -7.01 -0.86
C SER A 84 -5.64 -5.75 -0.15
N CYS A 85 -4.82 -4.70 -0.09
CA CYS A 85 -5.20 -3.42 0.50
C CYS A 85 -6.21 -2.68 -0.38
N ILE A 86 -5.90 -2.48 -1.67
CA ILE A 86 -6.72 -1.71 -2.60
C ILE A 86 -8.13 -2.31 -2.76
N LYS A 87 -8.26 -3.65 -2.73
CA LYS A 87 -9.56 -4.34 -2.79
C LYS A 87 -10.50 -3.93 -1.65
N GLN A 88 -9.97 -3.55 -0.49
CA GLN A 88 -10.76 -3.18 0.67
C GLN A 88 -11.17 -1.71 0.68
N ILE A 89 -10.50 -0.85 -0.10
CA ILE A 89 -10.69 0.60 -0.05
C ILE A 89 -11.97 1.01 -0.78
N ASP A 90 -12.96 1.38 0.01
CA ASP A 90 -14.26 1.93 -0.40
C ASP A 90 -14.59 3.24 0.35
N THR A 91 -13.70 3.68 1.24
CA THR A 91 -13.90 4.83 2.12
C THR A 91 -12.57 5.57 2.37
N LYS A 92 -12.66 6.86 2.70
CA LYS A 92 -11.51 7.67 3.12
C LYS A 92 -10.79 7.06 4.34
N GLU A 93 -11.54 6.47 5.28
CA GLU A 93 -10.99 5.85 6.48
C GLU A 93 -10.10 4.65 6.13
N LYS A 94 -10.59 3.71 5.31
CA LYS A 94 -9.78 2.55 4.88
C LYS A 94 -8.58 2.95 4.04
N PHE A 95 -8.71 3.99 3.20
CA PHE A 95 -7.55 4.55 2.50
C PHE A 95 -6.49 5.06 3.50
N ASN A 96 -6.91 5.80 4.54
CA ASN A 96 -5.99 6.28 5.56
C ASN A 96 -5.34 5.12 6.34
N THR A 97 -6.09 4.07 6.67
CA THR A 97 -5.53 2.87 7.30
C THR A 97 -4.50 2.18 6.39
N PHE A 98 -4.78 2.07 5.09
CA PHE A 98 -3.81 1.58 4.12
C PHE A 98 -2.53 2.41 4.09
N LYS A 99 -2.65 3.75 4.06
CA LYS A 99 -1.49 4.65 4.09
C LYS A 99 -0.63 4.38 5.34
N LEU A 100 -1.24 4.36 6.52
CA LEU A 100 -0.53 4.12 7.78
C LEU A 100 0.13 2.74 7.82
N PHE A 101 -0.58 1.71 7.34
CA PHE A 101 -0.02 0.36 7.23
C PHE A 101 1.19 0.34 6.30
N PHE A 102 1.10 0.98 5.13
CA PHE A 102 2.20 1.03 4.18
C PHE A 102 3.40 1.83 4.73
N GLU A 103 3.13 2.92 5.46
CA GLU A 103 4.16 3.67 6.18
C GLU A 103 4.89 2.81 7.21
N ALA A 104 4.14 2.04 8.01
CA ALA A 104 4.72 1.10 8.97
C ALA A 104 5.56 0.01 8.28
N VAL A 105 5.08 -0.55 7.17
CA VAL A 105 5.84 -1.52 6.36
C VAL A 105 7.18 -0.90 5.91
N ILE A 106 7.18 0.35 5.44
CA ILE A 106 8.41 1.08 5.07
C ILE A 106 9.32 1.29 6.28
N GLY A 107 8.77 1.60 7.45
CA GLY A 107 9.54 1.77 8.69
C GLY A 107 10.29 0.49 9.10
N PHE A 108 9.67 -0.67 8.93
CA PHE A 108 10.32 -1.97 9.14
C PHE A 108 11.14 -2.45 7.94
N TYR A 109 11.03 -1.79 6.79
CA TYR A 109 11.66 -2.22 5.55
C TYR A 109 13.18 -2.07 5.58
N LYS A 110 13.87 -3.19 5.82
CA LYS A 110 15.32 -3.29 5.78
C LYS A 110 15.90 -3.58 4.38
N GLY A 111 15.12 -3.36 3.32
CA GLY A 111 15.57 -3.66 1.97
C GLY A 111 16.74 -2.78 1.50
N GLU A 112 17.63 -3.41 0.72
CA GLU A 112 18.75 -2.79 0.01
C GLU A 112 18.25 -1.79 -1.07
#